data_AF-S7QCN9-F1
#
_entry.id   AF-S7QCN9-F1
#
_cell.length_a   1.000
_cell.length_b   1.000
_cell.length_c   1.000
_cell.angle_alpha   90.00
_cell.angle_beta   90.00
_cell.angle_gamma   90.00
#
_symmetry.space_group_name_H-M   'P 1'
#
loop_
_entity.id
_entity.type
_entity.pdbx_description
1 polymer ?
#
loop_
_entity_poly.entity_id
_entity_poly.type
_entity_poly.pdbx_seq_one_letter_code
_entity_poly.pdbx_strand_id
1 'polypeptide(L)'
;MFPFASHPLYGYTLDYCEPELRAVGDLANRLGHRLTTHPGQFTQLGSPKEGVVANAVRDLTYHCEMMDRMGLGRDSVMIIHGGGTYGDKPAALERIKKSVTELLPRNVRERLVLENDEMCYSAEDLLPLCEELDIPLVFDYHHDWINPSSIPPAEIIRRANAIFARRGIKPKQHLSEPRPGAETVMEKRAHADRCQRLPDDLPDDMGMHIVFWYRMLSLRMGVVDLMIEAKDKEQAVLHLYRIYGLQPVIHANLRPPAEHETKETKGRKSSKKRAADDVGSPHSAEDEEWDGK
;
A
#
# COMPACT_ATOMS: atom_id res chain seq x y z
N MET A 1 -4.42 5.18 -11.51
CA MET A 1 -4.60 4.78 -12.92
C MET A 1 -5.52 5.76 -13.62
N PHE A 2 -6.71 6.02 -13.07
CA PHE A 2 -7.68 6.98 -13.59
C PHE A 2 -7.66 8.27 -12.75
N PRO A 3 -7.07 9.38 -13.23
CA PRO A 3 -6.96 10.61 -12.46
C PRO A 3 -8.35 11.13 -12.09
N PHE A 4 -8.55 11.48 -10.82
CA PHE A 4 -9.79 12.07 -10.29
C PHE A 4 -11.06 11.20 -10.39
N ALA A 5 -10.99 9.92 -10.76
CA ALA A 5 -12.17 9.08 -10.91
C ALA A 5 -13.07 9.04 -9.64
N SER A 6 -12.46 9.08 -8.45
CA SER A 6 -13.16 9.14 -7.15
C SER A 6 -13.42 10.56 -6.63
N HIS A 7 -13.13 11.62 -7.39
CA HIS A 7 -13.33 13.01 -6.96
C HIS A 7 -14.83 13.36 -6.88
N PRO A 8 -15.29 14.10 -5.84
CA PRO A 8 -16.72 14.36 -5.66
C PRO A 8 -17.35 15.20 -6.77
N LEU A 9 -16.58 16.11 -7.40
CA LEU A 9 -17.07 17.03 -8.43
C LEU A 9 -16.64 16.66 -9.85
N TYR A 10 -15.57 15.87 -9.98
CA TYR A 10 -14.91 15.58 -11.26
C TYR A 10 -14.80 14.07 -11.51
N GLY A 11 -15.43 13.26 -10.66
CA GLY A 11 -15.46 11.81 -10.81
C GLY A 11 -16.24 11.39 -12.05
N TYR A 12 -15.92 10.20 -12.53
CA TYR A 12 -16.50 9.60 -13.73
C TYR A 12 -16.49 8.08 -13.60
N THR A 13 -17.38 7.42 -14.32
CA THR A 13 -17.43 5.96 -14.38
C THR A 13 -16.39 5.42 -15.36
N LEU A 14 -16.03 4.15 -15.22
CA LEU A 14 -15.06 3.50 -16.11
C LEU A 14 -15.71 2.80 -17.31
N ASP A 15 -16.98 3.08 -17.61
CA ASP A 15 -17.74 2.47 -18.73
C ASP A 15 -17.06 2.70 -20.08
N TYR A 16 -16.45 3.88 -20.26
CA TYR A 16 -15.85 4.29 -21.53
C TYR A 16 -14.62 3.45 -21.94
N CYS A 17 -14.02 2.72 -21.01
CA CYS A 17 -12.82 1.91 -21.24
C CYS A 17 -12.99 0.45 -20.77
N GLU A 18 -14.24 -0.01 -20.66
CA GLU A 18 -14.55 -1.37 -20.23
C GLU A 18 -13.90 -2.45 -21.13
N PRO A 19 -13.92 -2.35 -22.48
CA PRO A 19 -13.24 -3.33 -23.33
C PRO A 19 -11.73 -3.43 -23.08
N GLU A 20 -11.06 -2.30 -22.83
CA GLU A 20 -9.64 -2.25 -22.53
C GLU A 20 -9.33 -2.84 -21.14
N LEU A 21 -10.13 -2.49 -20.13
CA LEU A 21 -10.01 -3.07 -18.79
C LEU A 21 -10.21 -4.59 -18.83
N ARG A 22 -11.21 -5.05 -19.57
CA ARG A 22 -11.49 -6.46 -19.81
C ARG A 22 -10.28 -7.16 -20.44
N ALA A 23 -9.71 -6.59 -21.49
CA ALA A 23 -8.54 -7.14 -22.18
C ALA A 23 -7.30 -7.22 -21.27
N VAL A 24 -7.06 -6.22 -20.41
CA VAL A 24 -5.98 -6.24 -19.41
C VAL A 24 -6.20 -7.36 -18.39
N GLY A 25 -7.42 -7.48 -17.87
CA GLY A 25 -7.80 -8.52 -16.93
C GLY A 25 -7.64 -9.93 -17.50
N ASP A 26 -8.09 -10.14 -18.73
CA ASP A 26 -7.99 -11.41 -19.43
C ASP A 26 -6.53 -11.79 -19.68
N LEU A 27 -5.68 -10.83 -20.02
CA LEU A 27 -4.24 -11.05 -20.11
C LEU A 27 -3.63 -11.43 -18.76
N ALA A 28 -3.96 -10.71 -17.68
CA ALA A 28 -3.47 -11.00 -16.33
C ALA A 28 -3.87 -12.41 -15.89
N ASN A 29 -5.15 -12.77 -16.07
CA ASN A 29 -5.67 -14.10 -15.73
C ASN A 29 -4.99 -15.21 -16.54
N ARG A 30 -4.80 -15.02 -17.86
CA ARG A 30 -4.09 -15.99 -18.72
C ARG A 30 -2.64 -16.21 -18.31
N LEU A 31 -1.97 -15.16 -17.83
CA LEU A 31 -0.58 -15.22 -17.36
C LEU A 31 -0.46 -15.65 -15.88
N GLY A 32 -1.58 -15.83 -15.18
CA GLY A 32 -1.59 -16.16 -13.75
C GLY A 32 -1.10 -15.01 -12.86
N HIS A 33 -1.23 -13.76 -13.30
CA HIS A 33 -0.85 -12.58 -12.52
C HIS A 33 -1.94 -12.23 -11.51
N ARG A 34 -1.54 -12.06 -10.24
CA ARG A 34 -2.37 -11.44 -9.21
C ARG A 34 -2.17 -9.94 -9.22
N LEU A 35 -3.22 -9.18 -9.55
CA LEU A 35 -3.19 -7.72 -9.52
C LEU A 35 -3.82 -7.21 -8.22
N THR A 36 -3.15 -6.32 -7.52
CA THR A 36 -3.64 -5.68 -6.29
C THR A 36 -3.47 -4.17 -6.38
N THR A 37 -4.22 -3.41 -5.58
CA THR A 37 -4.03 -1.96 -5.49
C THR A 37 -3.81 -1.54 -4.05
N HIS A 38 -3.04 -0.48 -3.87
CA HIS A 38 -2.85 0.15 -2.57
C HIS A 38 -3.35 1.60 -2.65
N PRO A 39 -4.64 1.86 -2.37
CA PRO A 39 -5.13 3.23 -2.22
C PRO A 39 -4.28 4.01 -1.23
N GLY A 40 -4.02 5.28 -1.54
CA GLY A 40 -3.02 6.08 -0.84
C GLY A 40 -3.42 6.52 0.56
N GLN A 41 -2.50 7.21 1.24
CA GLN A 41 -2.64 7.68 2.63
C GLN A 41 -3.88 8.54 2.95
N PHE A 42 -4.62 9.02 1.95
CA PHE A 42 -5.84 9.81 2.15
C PHE A 42 -7.10 8.95 2.33
N THR A 43 -7.02 7.66 2.05
CA THR A 43 -8.12 6.68 2.19
C THR A 43 -8.20 6.24 3.66
N GLN A 44 -8.91 7.04 4.46
CA GLN A 44 -8.89 6.99 5.93
C GLN A 44 -10.27 6.61 6.51
N LEU A 45 -10.50 5.32 6.75
CA LEU A 45 -11.78 4.81 7.28
C LEU A 45 -12.00 5.13 8.76
N GLY A 46 -10.91 5.34 9.53
CA GLY A 46 -10.97 5.70 10.95
C GLY A 46 -11.10 7.21 11.24
N SER A 47 -11.31 8.03 10.21
CA SER A 47 -11.34 9.49 10.37
C SER A 47 -12.55 9.95 11.19
N PRO A 48 -12.38 10.91 12.14
CA PRO A 48 -13.52 11.54 12.80
C PRO A 48 -14.28 12.52 11.88
N LYS A 49 -13.72 12.83 10.70
CA LYS A 49 -14.34 13.72 9.71
C LYS A 49 -15.15 12.90 8.71
N GLU A 50 -16.46 13.05 8.73
CA GLU A 50 -17.37 12.30 7.83
C GLU A 50 -17.02 12.48 6.35
N GLY A 51 -16.65 13.69 5.92
CA GLY A 51 -16.24 13.94 4.54
C GLY A 51 -14.98 13.18 4.11
N VAL A 52 -14.06 12.91 5.06
CA VAL A 52 -12.87 12.09 4.79
C VAL A 52 -13.26 10.62 4.62
N VAL A 53 -14.13 10.11 5.49
CA VAL A 53 -14.65 8.73 5.39
C VAL A 53 -15.43 8.55 4.09
N ALA A 54 -16.33 9.49 3.73
CA ALA A 54 -17.09 9.43 2.49
C ALA A 54 -16.18 9.43 1.25
N ASN A 55 -15.08 10.19 1.26
CA ASN A 55 -14.10 10.15 0.18
C ASN A 55 -13.33 8.82 0.14
N ALA A 56 -12.98 8.25 1.30
CA ALA A 56 -12.33 6.94 1.37
C ALA A 56 -13.23 5.82 0.82
N VAL A 57 -14.51 5.85 1.14
CA VAL A 57 -15.52 4.91 0.60
C VAL A 57 -15.62 5.06 -0.93
N ARG A 58 -15.67 6.29 -1.46
CA ARG A 58 -15.72 6.54 -2.90
C ARG A 58 -14.46 6.05 -3.62
N ASP A 59 -13.30 6.24 -3.02
CA ASP A 59 -12.02 5.80 -3.56
C ASP A 59 -11.92 4.27 -3.63
N LEU A 60 -12.27 3.58 -2.53
CA LEU A 60 -12.31 2.11 -2.50
C LEU A 60 -13.36 1.54 -3.46
N THR A 61 -14.50 2.21 -3.61
CA THR A 61 -15.54 1.79 -4.58
C THR A 61 -15.03 1.88 -6.01
N TYR A 62 -14.32 2.96 -6.36
CA TYR A 62 -13.70 3.11 -7.69
C TYR A 62 -12.64 2.02 -7.94
N HIS A 63 -11.77 1.75 -6.98
CA HIS A 63 -10.77 0.68 -7.09
C HIS A 63 -11.43 -0.70 -7.28
N CYS A 64 -12.53 -0.96 -6.57
CA CYS A 64 -13.31 -2.18 -6.74
C CYS A 64 -13.97 -2.26 -8.12
N GLU A 65 -14.59 -1.17 -8.61
CA GLU A 65 -15.18 -1.09 -9.95
C GLU A 65 -14.14 -1.39 -11.04
N MET A 66 -12.94 -0.82 -10.91
CA MET A 66 -11.83 -1.09 -11.83
C MET A 66 -11.48 -2.59 -11.85
N MET A 67 -11.37 -3.23 -10.69
CA MET A 67 -11.07 -4.66 -10.60
C MET A 67 -12.20 -5.53 -11.15
N ASP A 68 -13.45 -5.15 -10.91
CA ASP A 68 -14.65 -5.85 -11.39
C ASP A 68 -14.75 -5.78 -12.92
N ARG A 69 -14.50 -4.62 -13.53
CA ARG A 69 -14.43 -4.47 -15.01
C ARG A 69 -13.25 -5.21 -15.62
N MET A 70 -12.12 -5.27 -14.91
CA MET A 70 -11.01 -6.17 -15.25
C MET A 70 -11.31 -7.64 -14.92
N GLY A 71 -12.48 -8.01 -14.40
CA GLY A 71 -12.89 -9.40 -14.10
C GLY A 71 -11.84 -10.17 -13.33
N LEU A 72 -11.24 -9.50 -12.36
CA LEU A 72 -10.23 -10.09 -11.50
C LEU A 72 -10.92 -10.90 -10.39
N GLY A 73 -10.28 -12.00 -10.01
CA GLY A 73 -10.77 -12.90 -8.97
C GLY A 73 -10.67 -12.33 -7.56
N ARG A 74 -11.05 -13.14 -6.57
CA ARG A 74 -11.04 -12.77 -5.14
C ARG A 74 -9.63 -12.47 -4.60
N ASP A 75 -8.58 -13.00 -5.24
CA ASP A 75 -7.20 -12.70 -4.88
C ASP A 75 -6.81 -11.24 -5.13
N SER A 76 -7.53 -10.53 -5.99
CA SER A 76 -7.33 -9.10 -6.24
C SER A 76 -7.93 -8.26 -5.11
N VAL A 77 -7.03 -7.73 -4.29
CA VAL A 77 -7.34 -7.03 -3.05
C VAL A 77 -6.89 -5.57 -3.08
N MET A 78 -7.53 -4.76 -2.23
CA MET A 78 -7.23 -3.36 -1.96
C MET A 78 -6.61 -3.26 -0.57
N ILE A 79 -5.34 -2.90 -0.52
CA ILE A 79 -4.56 -2.81 0.71
C ILE A 79 -4.59 -1.36 1.20
N ILE A 80 -4.93 -1.13 2.47
CA ILE A 80 -4.82 0.17 3.12
C ILE A 80 -4.20 0.02 4.51
N HIS A 81 -3.51 1.05 5.00
CA HIS A 81 -3.10 1.10 6.40
C HIS A 81 -4.29 1.40 7.32
N GLY A 82 -4.09 1.25 8.64
CA GLY A 82 -5.06 1.66 9.66
C GLY A 82 -5.34 3.17 9.68
N GLY A 83 -4.39 3.97 9.17
CA GLY A 83 -4.57 5.41 8.99
C GLY A 83 -4.07 6.23 10.17
N GLY A 84 -4.75 7.33 10.49
CA GLY A 84 -4.42 8.16 11.65
C GLY A 84 -5.08 7.67 12.95
N THR A 85 -4.38 7.76 14.08
CA THR A 85 -4.96 7.47 15.41
C THR A 85 -5.86 8.61 15.92
N TYR A 86 -5.71 9.82 15.38
CA TYR A 86 -6.45 11.02 15.78
C TYR A 86 -6.41 11.30 17.30
N GLY A 87 -5.31 10.95 17.96
CA GLY A 87 -5.11 11.13 19.40
C GLY A 87 -5.67 10.02 20.29
N ASP A 88 -6.47 9.09 19.74
CA ASP A 88 -7.08 7.98 20.46
C ASP A 88 -7.17 6.75 19.55
N LYS A 89 -6.16 5.86 19.67
CA LYS A 89 -6.03 4.65 18.85
C LYS A 89 -7.22 3.69 19.06
N PRO A 90 -7.65 3.34 20.29
CA PRO A 90 -8.86 2.54 20.50
C PRO A 90 -10.10 3.13 19.82
N ALA A 91 -10.37 4.44 19.99
CA ALA A 91 -11.52 5.06 19.34
C ALA A 91 -11.40 5.09 17.81
N ALA A 92 -10.19 5.19 17.27
CA ALA A 92 -9.94 5.11 15.83
C ALA A 92 -10.22 3.70 15.27
N LEU A 93 -9.80 2.63 15.96
CA LEU A 93 -10.11 1.25 15.58
C LEU A 93 -11.62 0.99 15.55
N GLU A 94 -12.37 1.49 16.55
CA GLU A 94 -13.84 1.41 16.55
C GLU A 94 -14.48 2.17 15.38
N ARG A 95 -13.92 3.33 14.98
CA ARG A 95 -14.38 4.03 13.78
C ARG A 95 -14.07 3.26 12.50
N ILE A 96 -12.90 2.64 12.38
CA ILE A 96 -12.57 1.77 11.24
C ILE A 96 -13.59 0.63 11.16
N LYS A 97 -13.83 -0.05 12.29
CA LYS A 97 -14.82 -1.12 12.41
C LYS A 97 -16.18 -0.66 11.90
N LYS A 98 -16.70 0.45 12.42
CA LYS A 98 -17.98 1.03 12.01
C LYS A 98 -18.01 1.35 10.51
N SER A 99 -16.99 2.01 9.99
CA SER A 99 -16.90 2.34 8.56
C SER A 99 -16.92 1.09 7.69
N VAL A 100 -16.20 0.04 8.08
CA VAL A 100 -16.16 -1.23 7.34
C VAL A 100 -17.51 -1.94 7.40
N THR A 101 -18.15 -2.02 8.56
CA THR A 101 -19.39 -2.80 8.73
C THR A 101 -20.63 -2.08 8.20
N GLU A 102 -20.69 -0.75 8.31
CA GLU A 102 -21.90 0.03 8.01
C GLU A 102 -21.84 0.78 6.67
N LEU A 103 -20.66 1.19 6.20
CA LEU A 103 -20.54 2.12 5.07
C LEU A 103 -19.98 1.48 3.80
N LEU A 104 -19.14 0.45 3.91
CA LEU A 104 -18.54 -0.19 2.73
C LEU A 104 -19.52 -1.17 2.07
N PRO A 105 -19.73 -1.06 0.74
CA PRO A 105 -20.44 -2.07 -0.03
C PRO A 105 -19.79 -3.45 0.13
N ARG A 106 -20.59 -4.52 0.01
CA ARG A 106 -20.12 -5.89 0.23
C ARG A 106 -18.93 -6.27 -0.65
N ASN A 107 -18.99 -5.97 -1.96
CA ASN A 107 -17.89 -6.27 -2.90
C ASN A 107 -16.60 -5.53 -2.52
N VAL A 108 -16.71 -4.29 -2.03
CA VAL A 108 -15.57 -3.49 -1.54
C VAL A 108 -14.98 -4.13 -0.28
N ARG A 109 -15.81 -4.50 0.70
CA ARG A 109 -15.38 -5.20 1.92
C ARG A 109 -14.69 -6.51 1.60
N GLU A 110 -15.18 -7.26 0.62
CA GLU A 110 -14.61 -8.54 0.21
C GLU A 110 -13.22 -8.36 -0.46
N ARG A 111 -12.82 -7.16 -0.87
CA ARG A 111 -11.48 -6.89 -1.39
C ARG A 111 -10.59 -6.15 -0.40
N LEU A 112 -11.15 -5.63 0.70
CA LEU A 112 -10.40 -4.88 1.69
C LEU A 112 -9.40 -5.78 2.43
N VAL A 113 -8.19 -5.25 2.60
CA VAL A 113 -7.09 -5.83 3.35
C VAL A 113 -6.42 -4.70 4.13
N LEU A 114 -6.04 -4.96 5.38
CA LEU A 114 -5.29 -4.02 6.19
C LEU A 114 -3.80 -4.35 6.17
N GLU A 115 -2.96 -3.35 6.37
CA GLU A 115 -1.50 -3.48 6.46
C GLU A 115 -0.98 -2.73 7.69
N ASN A 116 -0.03 -3.35 8.40
CA ASN A 116 0.66 -2.69 9.51
C ASN A 116 1.57 -1.58 9.02
N ASP A 117 1.71 -0.54 9.83
CA ASP A 117 2.53 0.62 9.51
C ASP A 117 3.53 0.94 10.63
N GLU A 118 4.46 1.80 10.27
CA GLU A 118 5.65 2.13 11.04
C GLU A 118 5.47 3.24 12.07
N MET A 119 4.25 3.79 12.22
CA MET A 119 4.01 4.99 13.02
C MET A 119 2.81 4.90 13.95
N CYS A 120 1.69 4.38 13.46
CA CYS A 120 0.37 4.44 14.07
C CYS A 120 -0.11 3.06 14.49
N TYR A 121 0.02 2.06 13.63
CA TYR A 121 -0.56 0.73 13.85
C TYR A 121 0.44 -0.39 13.58
N SER A 122 0.94 -1.03 14.63
CA SER A 122 1.68 -2.27 14.48
C SER A 122 0.77 -3.39 13.99
N ALA A 123 1.34 -4.53 13.60
CA ALA A 123 0.54 -5.68 13.21
C ALA A 123 -0.31 -6.21 14.39
N GLU A 124 0.23 -6.16 15.61
CA GLU A 124 -0.50 -6.50 16.83
C GLU A 124 -1.69 -5.56 17.10
N ASP A 125 -1.60 -4.27 16.78
CA ASP A 125 -2.72 -3.34 16.93
C ASP A 125 -3.90 -3.69 16.01
N LEU A 126 -3.61 -4.10 14.76
CA LEU A 126 -4.64 -4.35 13.73
C LEU A 126 -5.20 -5.77 13.78
N LEU A 127 -4.42 -6.74 14.26
CA LEU A 127 -4.76 -8.16 14.18
C LEU A 127 -6.10 -8.51 14.86
N PRO A 128 -6.46 -7.99 16.06
CA PRO A 128 -7.76 -8.28 16.66
C PRO A 128 -8.94 -7.83 15.80
N LEU A 129 -8.84 -6.64 15.20
CA LEU A 129 -9.87 -6.12 14.28
C LEU A 129 -9.96 -6.97 13.00
N CYS A 130 -8.82 -7.38 12.46
CA CYS A 130 -8.73 -8.25 11.30
C CYS A 130 -9.40 -9.61 11.54
N GLU A 131 -9.14 -10.21 12.71
CA GLU A 131 -9.74 -11.48 13.11
C GLU A 131 -11.24 -11.36 13.34
N GLU A 132 -11.70 -10.30 14.00
CA GLU A 132 -13.12 -10.07 14.28
C GLU A 132 -13.93 -9.88 13.00
N LEU A 133 -13.42 -9.08 12.05
CA LEU A 133 -14.16 -8.70 10.85
C LEU A 133 -13.87 -9.58 9.62
N ASP A 134 -13.02 -10.59 9.77
CA ASP A 134 -12.52 -11.43 8.69
C ASP A 134 -11.87 -10.59 7.55
N ILE A 135 -11.08 -9.59 7.94
CA ILE A 135 -10.29 -8.75 7.03
C ILE A 135 -8.85 -9.27 7.06
N PRO A 136 -8.26 -9.68 5.92
CA PRO A 136 -6.87 -10.13 5.93
C PRO A 136 -5.91 -9.00 6.35
N LEU A 137 -4.86 -9.38 7.06
CA LEU A 137 -3.73 -8.52 7.40
C LEU A 137 -2.55 -8.86 6.47
N VAL A 138 -2.15 -7.95 5.61
CA VAL A 138 -0.86 -8.00 4.93
C VAL A 138 0.19 -7.60 5.96
N PHE A 139 1.09 -8.54 6.24
CA PHE A 139 2.25 -8.26 7.08
C PHE A 139 3.34 -7.61 6.22
N ASP A 140 3.73 -6.40 6.59
CA ASP A 140 4.91 -5.73 6.06
C ASP A 140 6.07 -5.84 7.06
N TYR A 141 7.15 -6.48 6.60
CA TYR A 141 8.34 -6.75 7.39
C TYR A 141 9.11 -5.48 7.77
N HIS A 142 9.12 -4.48 6.90
CA HIS A 142 9.85 -3.23 7.11
C HIS A 142 9.12 -2.33 8.10
N HIS A 143 7.79 -2.26 7.98
CA HIS A 143 6.94 -1.55 8.93
C HIS A 143 7.04 -2.16 10.34
N ASP A 144 6.98 -3.49 10.46
CA ASP A 144 7.14 -4.16 11.75
C ASP A 144 8.57 -4.00 12.31
N TRP A 145 9.62 -4.02 11.46
CA TRP A 145 10.99 -3.74 11.94
C TRP A 145 11.15 -2.34 12.56
N ILE A 146 10.41 -1.34 12.08
CA ILE A 146 10.43 0.03 12.62
C ILE A 146 9.50 0.18 13.84
N ASN A 147 8.32 -0.44 13.78
CA ASN A 147 7.28 -0.39 14.81
C ASN A 147 6.89 -1.81 15.24
N PRO A 148 7.76 -2.50 16.00
CA PRO A 148 7.63 -3.93 16.24
C PRO A 148 6.47 -4.24 17.17
N SER A 149 5.80 -5.33 16.82
CA SER A 149 4.85 -5.98 17.71
C SER A 149 5.56 -6.68 18.87
N SER A 150 4.86 -6.88 19.99
CA SER A 150 5.37 -7.71 21.09
C SER A 150 5.25 -9.21 20.78
N ILE A 151 4.31 -9.55 19.91
CA ILE A 151 4.11 -10.90 19.37
C ILE A 151 5.12 -11.15 18.24
N PRO A 152 5.81 -12.31 18.20
CA PRO A 152 6.75 -12.63 17.14
C PRO A 152 6.09 -12.61 15.73
N PRO A 153 6.79 -12.12 14.69
CA PRO A 153 6.29 -12.08 13.31
C PRO A 153 5.70 -13.40 12.81
N ALA A 154 6.39 -14.53 13.04
CA ALA A 154 5.91 -15.85 12.64
C ALA A 154 4.51 -16.18 13.19
N GLU A 155 4.20 -15.79 14.43
CA GLU A 155 2.89 -16.02 15.06
C GLU A 155 1.82 -15.09 14.49
N ILE A 156 2.16 -13.82 14.25
CA ILE A 156 1.26 -12.85 13.58
C ILE A 156 0.92 -13.33 12.17
N ILE A 157 1.93 -13.72 11.39
CA ILE A 157 1.79 -14.23 10.02
C ILE A 157 0.92 -15.49 10.02
N ARG A 158 1.12 -16.42 10.96
CA ARG A 158 0.30 -17.63 11.09
C ARG A 158 -1.18 -17.28 11.32
N ARG A 159 -1.47 -16.33 12.21
CA ARG A 159 -2.84 -15.86 12.51
C ARG A 159 -3.46 -15.13 11.31
N ALA A 160 -2.71 -14.24 10.66
CA ALA A 160 -3.14 -13.54 9.45
C ALA A 160 -3.44 -14.53 8.31
N ASN A 161 -2.58 -15.53 8.10
CA ASN A 161 -2.77 -16.58 7.08
C ASN A 161 -4.02 -17.43 7.32
N ALA A 162 -4.44 -17.62 8.58
CA ALA A 162 -5.70 -18.28 8.87
C ALA A 162 -6.91 -17.49 8.33
N ILE A 163 -6.84 -16.15 8.30
CA ILE A 163 -7.86 -15.28 7.69
C ILE A 163 -7.87 -15.47 6.17
N PHE A 164 -6.70 -15.38 5.51
CA PHE A 164 -6.57 -15.65 4.07
C PHE A 164 -7.15 -17.01 3.68
N ALA A 165 -6.85 -18.05 4.46
CA ALA A 165 -7.35 -19.40 4.25
C ALA A 165 -8.89 -19.49 4.36
N ARG A 166 -9.49 -18.89 5.41
CA ARG A 166 -10.97 -18.82 5.55
C ARG A 166 -11.62 -18.11 4.38
N ARG A 167 -10.99 -17.05 3.88
CA ARG A 167 -11.47 -16.28 2.74
C ARG A 167 -11.22 -16.94 1.39
N GLY A 168 -10.46 -18.05 1.35
CA GLY A 168 -10.13 -18.78 0.13
C GLY A 168 -9.31 -17.94 -0.84
N ILE A 169 -8.42 -17.08 -0.33
CA ILE A 169 -7.51 -16.23 -1.11
C ILE A 169 -6.07 -16.49 -0.68
N LYS A 170 -5.12 -16.29 -1.58
CA LYS A 170 -3.71 -16.54 -1.31
C LYS A 170 -3.14 -15.48 -0.35
N PRO A 171 -2.33 -15.89 0.65
CA PRO A 171 -1.58 -14.94 1.49
C PRO A 171 -0.79 -13.92 0.66
N LYS A 172 -0.70 -12.71 1.20
CA LYS A 172 0.10 -11.61 0.64
C LYS A 172 0.87 -10.94 1.76
N GLN A 173 2.14 -10.63 1.50
CA GLN A 173 3.04 -9.94 2.41
C GLN A 173 3.83 -8.88 1.63
N HIS A 174 4.36 -7.88 2.33
CA HIS A 174 5.15 -6.81 1.74
C HIS A 174 6.58 -6.82 2.30
N LEU A 175 7.55 -6.58 1.42
CA LEU A 175 8.96 -6.48 1.76
C LEU A 175 9.52 -5.16 1.25
N SER A 176 10.18 -4.46 2.16
CA SER A 176 11.03 -3.31 1.86
C SER A 176 12.27 -3.32 2.74
N GLU A 177 13.20 -2.41 2.46
CA GLU A 177 14.39 -2.16 3.28
C GLU A 177 14.63 -0.65 3.39
N PRO A 178 15.22 -0.16 4.49
CA PRO A 178 15.57 1.25 4.61
C PRO A 178 16.72 1.60 3.66
N ARG A 179 16.77 2.86 3.21
CA ARG A 179 17.95 3.37 2.49
C ARG A 179 19.24 3.17 3.29
N PRO A 180 20.38 2.87 2.63
CA PRO A 180 21.67 2.81 3.29
C PRO A 180 21.97 4.06 4.12
N GLY A 181 22.41 3.87 5.36
CA GLY A 181 22.74 4.96 6.28
C GLY A 181 21.53 5.71 6.86
N ALA A 182 20.33 5.12 6.83
CA ALA A 182 19.18 5.63 7.57
C ALA A 182 19.29 5.31 9.08
N GLU A 183 19.24 6.34 9.93
CA GLU A 183 19.40 6.18 11.38
C GLU A 183 18.12 6.48 12.13
N THR A 184 17.47 7.61 11.80
CA THR A 184 16.23 8.03 12.43
C THR A 184 15.04 7.22 11.92
N VAL A 185 13.98 7.11 12.73
CA VAL A 185 12.71 6.48 12.30
C VAL A 185 12.22 7.09 10.99
N MET A 186 12.25 8.42 10.88
CA MET A 186 11.79 9.12 9.68
C MET A 186 12.62 8.82 8.43
N GLU A 187 13.93 8.63 8.55
CA GLU A 187 14.78 8.21 7.43
C GLU A 187 14.54 6.75 7.05
N LYS A 188 14.35 5.87 8.05
CA LYS A 188 14.15 4.43 7.84
C LYS A 188 12.88 4.14 7.04
N ARG A 189 11.88 5.01 7.09
CA ARG A 189 10.65 4.94 6.26
C ARG A 189 10.91 4.97 4.77
N ALA A 190 12.01 5.61 4.34
CA ALA A 190 12.30 5.72 2.92
C ALA A 190 12.86 4.39 2.40
N HIS A 191 12.10 3.75 1.50
CA HIS A 191 12.49 2.49 0.89
C HIS A 191 13.77 2.66 0.05
N ALA A 192 14.65 1.67 0.15
CA ALA A 192 15.85 1.49 -0.67
C ALA A 192 15.52 1.26 -2.15
N ASP A 193 16.54 1.35 -3.00
CA ASP A 193 16.34 1.06 -4.43
C ASP A 193 16.10 -0.42 -4.67
N ARG A 194 16.76 -1.31 -3.92
CA ARG A 194 16.60 -2.77 -4.00
C ARG A 194 16.77 -3.43 -2.63
N CYS A 195 15.88 -4.36 -2.28
CA CYS A 195 16.06 -5.23 -1.12
C CYS A 195 17.22 -6.21 -1.36
N GLN A 196 18.06 -6.42 -0.35
CA GLN A 196 19.26 -7.26 -0.43
C GLN A 196 19.02 -8.69 0.05
N ARG A 197 17.95 -8.93 0.82
CA ARG A 197 17.63 -10.27 1.35
C ARG A 197 16.13 -10.53 1.39
N LEU A 198 15.76 -11.79 1.36
CA LEU A 198 14.42 -12.24 1.73
C LEU A 198 14.28 -12.32 3.26
N PRO A 199 13.06 -12.17 3.82
CA PRO A 199 12.79 -12.39 5.24
C PRO A 199 13.11 -13.83 5.66
N ASP A 200 13.65 -13.97 6.87
CA ASP A 200 13.94 -15.28 7.47
C ASP A 200 12.64 -16.00 7.87
N ASP A 201 11.56 -15.27 8.19
CA ASP A 201 10.25 -15.82 8.53
C ASP A 201 9.38 -16.19 7.31
N LEU A 202 9.92 -16.12 6.09
CA LEU A 202 9.22 -16.72 4.95
C LEU A 202 9.09 -18.22 5.18
N PRO A 203 7.94 -18.84 4.84
CA PRO A 203 7.81 -20.29 4.96
C PRO A 203 8.93 -21.00 4.19
N ASP A 204 9.53 -22.04 4.79
CA ASP A 204 10.67 -22.79 4.23
C ASP A 204 10.41 -23.34 2.81
N ASP A 205 9.15 -23.43 2.38
CA ASP A 205 8.73 -23.88 1.04
C ASP A 205 9.02 -22.87 -0.09
N MET A 206 9.40 -21.62 0.24
CA MET A 206 9.92 -20.65 -0.73
C MET A 206 11.40 -20.86 -1.06
N GLY A 207 12.08 -21.79 -0.37
CA GLY A 207 13.52 -22.01 -0.46
C GLY A 207 13.93 -23.37 -1.03
N MET A 208 14.59 -23.34 -2.20
CA MET A 208 15.82 -24.08 -2.44
C MET A 208 15.82 -25.61 -2.58
N HIS A 209 14.74 -26.30 -2.96
CA HIS A 209 14.86 -27.66 -3.52
C HIS A 209 13.89 -27.92 -4.69
N ILE A 210 14.47 -28.15 -5.87
CA ILE A 210 13.89 -28.74 -7.08
C ILE A 210 12.87 -27.87 -7.85
N VAL A 211 13.42 -27.17 -8.84
CA VAL A 211 12.78 -26.36 -9.90
C VAL A 211 11.76 -27.14 -10.77
N PHE A 212 11.50 -28.42 -10.52
CA PHE A 212 10.67 -29.25 -11.41
C PHE A 212 9.31 -29.70 -10.82
N TRP A 213 9.12 -29.69 -9.50
CA TRP A 213 7.93 -30.31 -8.89
C TRP A 213 6.83 -29.30 -8.45
N TYR A 214 7.20 -28.04 -8.21
CA TYR A 214 6.28 -27.02 -7.67
C TYR A 214 5.11 -26.61 -8.58
N ARG A 215 5.21 -26.88 -9.88
CA ARG A 215 4.15 -26.53 -10.84
C ARG A 215 2.92 -27.44 -10.73
N MET A 216 3.00 -28.56 -10.00
CA MET A 216 1.90 -29.54 -9.86
C MET A 216 1.27 -29.55 -8.46
N LEU A 217 1.99 -29.10 -7.41
CA LEU A 217 1.52 -29.16 -6.01
C LEU A 217 1.08 -27.82 -5.40
N SER A 218 1.11 -26.71 -6.16
CA SER A 218 0.70 -25.36 -5.71
C SER A 218 -0.79 -25.22 -5.32
N LEU A 219 -1.55 -26.32 -5.22
CA LEU A 219 -2.99 -26.32 -4.96
C LEU A 219 -3.38 -26.58 -3.49
N ARG A 220 -2.44 -26.96 -2.61
CA ARG A 220 -2.77 -27.25 -1.20
C ARG A 220 -1.65 -26.81 -0.27
N MET A 221 -1.80 -25.58 0.26
CA MET A 221 -1.04 -25.00 1.38
C MET A 221 0.46 -24.74 1.12
N GLY A 222 0.85 -23.45 1.04
CA GLY A 222 2.27 -23.08 1.11
C GLY A 222 2.67 -21.72 0.52
N VAL A 223 2.19 -21.39 -0.68
CA VAL A 223 2.74 -20.24 -1.43
C VAL A 223 2.13 -18.90 -1.00
N VAL A 224 2.96 -18.00 -0.48
CA VAL A 224 2.65 -16.57 -0.28
C VAL A 224 3.07 -15.74 -1.50
N ASP A 225 2.30 -14.70 -1.84
CA ASP A 225 2.75 -13.69 -2.79
C ASP A 225 3.46 -12.53 -2.05
N LEU A 226 4.76 -12.37 -2.29
CA LEU A 226 5.56 -11.30 -1.69
C LEU A 226 5.64 -10.09 -2.62
N MET A 227 5.14 -8.93 -2.19
CA MET A 227 5.29 -7.66 -2.90
C MET A 227 6.60 -6.99 -2.52
N ILE A 228 7.42 -6.63 -3.51
CA ILE A 228 8.67 -5.91 -3.29
C ILE A 228 8.42 -4.41 -3.45
N GLU A 229 8.49 -3.67 -2.36
CA GLU A 229 8.23 -2.24 -2.32
C GLU A 229 9.52 -1.42 -2.41
N ALA A 230 10.26 -1.55 -3.51
CA ALA A 230 11.54 -0.87 -3.69
C ALA A 230 11.48 0.21 -4.79
N LYS A 231 12.38 1.22 -4.74
CA LYS A 231 12.34 2.34 -5.70
C LYS A 231 12.70 1.94 -7.13
N ASP A 232 13.56 0.94 -7.30
CA ASP A 232 13.98 0.43 -8.62
C ASP A 232 13.06 -0.69 -9.14
N LYS A 233 11.91 -0.90 -8.49
CA LYS A 233 10.75 -1.67 -8.98
C LYS A 233 11.15 -3.07 -9.50
N GLU A 234 11.00 -3.32 -10.80
CA GLU A 234 11.27 -4.62 -11.39
C GLU A 234 12.73 -5.04 -11.24
N GLN A 235 13.68 -4.10 -11.14
CA GLN A 235 15.08 -4.42 -10.92
C GLN A 235 15.34 -4.99 -9.53
N ALA A 236 14.57 -4.59 -8.52
CA ALA A 236 14.65 -5.19 -7.19
C ALA A 236 14.15 -6.64 -7.21
N VAL A 237 13.07 -6.91 -7.94
CA VAL A 237 12.55 -8.27 -8.14
C VAL A 237 13.56 -9.14 -8.90
N LEU A 238 14.09 -8.64 -10.02
CA LEU A 238 15.10 -9.36 -10.82
C LEU A 238 16.41 -9.58 -10.03
N HIS A 239 16.76 -8.65 -9.14
CA HIS A 239 17.90 -8.82 -8.23
C HIS A 239 17.69 -10.00 -7.29
N LEU A 240 16.55 -10.06 -6.59
CA LEU A 240 16.21 -11.18 -5.70
C LEU A 240 16.14 -12.51 -6.46
N TYR A 241 15.53 -12.52 -7.66
CA TYR A 241 15.50 -13.70 -8.53
C TYR A 241 16.90 -14.21 -8.86
N ARG A 242 17.84 -13.31 -9.15
CA ARG A 242 19.22 -13.66 -9.49
C ARG A 242 19.99 -14.19 -8.28
N ILE A 243 19.93 -13.52 -7.13
CA ILE A 243 20.77 -13.90 -5.97
C ILE A 243 20.27 -15.16 -5.26
N TYR A 244 18.96 -15.46 -5.34
CA TYR A 244 18.35 -16.65 -4.76
C TYR A 244 18.01 -17.74 -5.80
N GLY A 245 18.22 -17.50 -7.10
CA GLY A 245 17.92 -18.46 -8.16
C GLY A 245 16.42 -18.79 -8.32
N LEU A 246 15.53 -17.84 -8.02
CA LEU A 246 14.08 -18.09 -7.94
C LEU A 246 13.42 -18.26 -9.32
N GLN A 247 13.89 -17.52 -10.32
CA GLN A 247 13.42 -17.58 -11.71
C GLN A 247 14.56 -17.20 -12.68
N PRO A 248 14.52 -17.66 -13.94
CA PRO A 248 15.45 -17.20 -14.96
C PRO A 248 15.37 -15.68 -15.16
N VAL A 249 16.53 -15.03 -15.16
CA VAL A 249 16.65 -13.58 -15.38
C VAL A 249 17.29 -13.32 -16.74
N ILE A 250 16.61 -12.56 -17.60
CA ILE A 250 17.17 -12.10 -18.86
C ILE A 250 18.18 -10.99 -18.54
N HIS A 251 19.47 -11.29 -18.64
CA HIS A 251 20.54 -10.35 -18.28
C HIS A 251 20.47 -9.02 -19.04
N ALA A 252 19.97 -9.01 -20.28
CA ALA A 252 19.78 -7.79 -21.06
C ALA A 252 18.76 -6.81 -20.45
N ASN A 253 17.85 -7.28 -19.58
CA ASN A 253 16.88 -6.44 -18.88
C ASN A 253 17.42 -5.88 -17.55
N LEU A 254 18.60 -6.32 -17.12
CA LEU A 254 19.21 -5.87 -15.87
C LEU A 254 19.88 -4.51 -16.07
N ARG A 255 19.55 -3.59 -15.17
CA ARG A 255 20.22 -2.32 -15.02
C ARG A 255 21.19 -2.43 -13.83
N PRO A 256 22.43 -1.91 -13.93
CA PRO A 256 23.30 -1.79 -12.78
C PRO A 256 22.58 -1.02 -11.65
N PRO A 257 22.76 -1.40 -10.37
CA PRO A 257 22.35 -0.54 -9.26
C PRO A 257 22.97 0.85 -9.41
N ALA A 258 22.31 1.88 -8.88
CA ALA A 258 22.91 3.20 -8.81
C ALA A 258 24.19 3.15 -7.96
N GLU A 259 25.27 3.81 -8.41
CA GLU A 259 26.53 3.88 -7.65
C GLU A 259 26.34 4.57 -6.29
N HIS A 260 25.38 5.51 -6.21
CA HIS A 260 25.00 6.21 -5.00
C HIS A 260 23.48 6.29 -4.87
N GLU A 261 22.90 5.59 -3.91
CA GLU A 261 21.49 5.74 -3.55
C GLU A 261 21.29 7.09 -2.83
N THR A 262 20.54 8.01 -3.46
CA THR A 262 20.33 9.35 -2.87
C THR A 262 19.31 9.28 -1.74
N LYS A 263 19.61 9.93 -0.59
CA LYS A 263 18.60 10.20 0.46
C LYS A 263 17.50 11.17 0.01
N GLU A 264 17.67 11.84 -1.12
CA GLU A 264 16.65 12.73 -1.68
C GLU A 264 15.45 11.92 -2.22
N THR A 265 14.25 12.45 -2.01
CA THR A 265 13.08 12.00 -2.76
C THR A 265 12.90 13.00 -3.88
N LYS A 266 12.86 12.56 -5.15
CA LYS A 266 12.48 13.42 -6.30
C LYS A 266 10.98 13.78 -6.28
N GLY A 267 10.40 13.94 -5.09
CA GLY A 267 9.04 14.39 -4.87
C GLY A 267 8.93 15.90 -5.08
N ARG A 268 7.74 16.36 -5.46
CA ARG A 268 7.41 17.77 -5.69
C ARG A 268 7.89 18.60 -4.50
N LYS A 269 8.84 19.51 -4.74
CA LYS A 269 9.26 20.52 -3.76
C LYS A 269 8.00 21.21 -3.23
N SER A 270 7.72 21.03 -1.94
CA SER A 270 6.82 21.91 -1.22
C SER A 270 7.44 23.29 -1.29
N SER A 271 6.88 24.18 -2.11
CA SER A 271 7.22 25.59 -2.08
C SER A 271 6.72 26.14 -0.75
N LYS A 272 7.55 26.07 0.30
CA LYS A 272 7.38 26.91 1.47
C LYS A 272 7.36 28.35 0.98
N LYS A 273 6.18 28.97 1.01
CA LYS A 273 6.00 30.42 0.82
C LYS A 273 6.98 31.12 1.76
N ARG A 274 7.98 31.82 1.20
CA ARG A 274 8.67 32.90 1.90
C ARG A 274 7.64 34.02 2.05
N ALA A 275 7.07 34.13 3.24
CA ALA A 275 6.33 35.31 3.66
C ALA A 275 7.02 35.82 4.91
N ALA A 276 7.84 36.86 4.73
CA ALA A 276 8.34 37.83 5.70
C ALA A 276 9.64 38.39 5.11
N ASP A 277 9.55 39.62 4.60
CA ASP A 277 10.55 40.69 4.71
C ASP A 277 10.30 41.69 3.57
N ASP A 278 9.22 42.45 3.70
CA ASP A 278 9.16 43.79 3.14
C ASP A 278 8.36 44.68 4.09
N VAL A 279 9.02 45.08 5.17
CA VAL A 279 8.59 46.21 6.01
C VAL A 279 9.76 47.18 6.04
N GLY A 280 9.67 48.24 5.26
CA GLY A 280 10.54 49.39 5.44
C GLY A 280 10.79 50.25 4.20
N SER A 281 9.88 51.18 3.91
CA SER A 281 10.33 52.50 3.43
C SER A 281 9.34 53.60 3.85
N PRO A 282 9.79 54.70 4.47
CA PRO A 282 8.94 55.79 4.94
C PRO A 282 8.91 57.01 3.99
N HIS A 283 7.91 57.87 4.24
CA HIS A 283 7.65 59.22 3.69
C HIS A 283 7.03 59.25 2.28
N SER A 284 5.92 59.95 2.04
CA SER A 284 5.58 61.32 2.43
C SER A 284 4.06 61.54 2.48
N ALA A 285 3.68 62.54 3.26
CA ALA A 285 2.31 63.03 3.44
C ALA A 285 1.89 63.96 2.29
N GLU A 286 0.57 64.08 2.09
CA GLU A 286 -0.26 65.15 1.50
C GLU A 286 -1.55 64.45 1.05
N ASP A 287 -2.62 64.48 1.86
CA ASP A 287 -3.70 65.48 1.89
C ASP A 287 -4.68 65.38 0.71
N GLU A 288 -5.97 65.52 1.05
CA GLU A 288 -7.13 65.78 0.17
C GLU A 288 -7.63 64.59 -0.69
N GLU A 289 -8.91 64.32 -0.95
CA GLU A 289 -10.21 64.85 -0.56
C GLU A 289 -11.24 63.89 -1.22
N TRP A 290 -12.29 63.50 -0.47
CA TRP A 290 -13.71 63.30 -0.85
C TRP A 290 -14.19 62.78 -2.25
N ASP A 291 -15.35 62.10 -2.19
CA ASP A 291 -16.28 61.58 -3.23
C ASP A 291 -15.83 60.39 -4.10
N GLY A 292 -16.63 59.34 -4.32
CA GLY A 292 -18.09 59.25 -4.26
C GLY A 292 -18.63 58.88 -5.64
N LYS A 293 -18.66 57.58 -5.96
CA LYS A 293 -19.66 56.82 -6.74
C LYS A 293 -19.15 55.46 -7.15
#